data_AF-A0A9R1BAX9-F1
#
_entry.id   AF-A0A9R1BAX9-F1
#
_cell.length_a   1.000
_cell.length_b   1.000
_cell.length_c   1.000
_cell.angle_alpha   90.00
_cell.angle_beta   90.00
_cell.angle_gamma   90.00
#
_symmetry.space_group_name_H-M   'P 1'
#
loop_
_entity.id
_entity.type
_entity.pdbx_description
1 polymer ?
#
loop_
_entity_poly.entity_id
_entity_poly.type
_entity_poly.pdbx_seq_one_letter_code
_entity_poly.pdbx_strand_id
1 'polypeptide(L)'
;MSSVGVLVSDPWLQNQFTQVQLRTLRTKFTSAKRSDAEQVTIKDLPPVMEKLRGIQEVLTEEEITNFLSGSYPDMDQSIEFEPFLREYLNLQAKGASKSGGKKKLKGSVSFLKASTTTLLHVINESEKTSYVNHINKFLGEDPFLKNFLPLDPASNDIFNLIGDGVLLCKLINVAVPGTIDERAINTKKEPNPWERNENHTLCLNSAKAIGCTVVNIGTQDLIEARVRFYVFTALT
;
A
#
# COMPACT_ATOMS: atom_id res chain seq x y z
N MET A 1 18.25 -25.24 -8.74
CA MET A 1 18.91 -23.95 -8.43
C MET A 1 18.14 -23.30 -7.28
N SER A 2 18.78 -23.18 -6.12
CA SER A 2 18.21 -22.64 -4.89
C SER A 2 17.69 -21.21 -5.13
N SER A 3 16.39 -20.99 -4.95
CA SER A 3 15.77 -19.67 -5.06
C SER A 3 16.10 -18.85 -3.81
N VAL A 4 17.29 -18.27 -3.77
CA VAL A 4 17.68 -17.35 -2.70
C VAL A 4 16.75 -16.13 -2.76
N GLY A 5 16.04 -15.85 -1.66
CA GLY A 5 15.23 -14.65 -1.52
C GLY A 5 16.13 -13.42 -1.47
N VAL A 6 15.69 -12.31 -2.07
CA VAL A 6 16.35 -11.03 -1.85
C VAL A 6 15.89 -10.53 -0.49
N LEU A 7 16.82 -10.52 0.48
CA LEU A 7 16.57 -9.97 1.81
C LEU A 7 16.79 -8.46 1.76
N VAL A 8 15.85 -7.72 2.35
CA VAL A 8 15.95 -6.28 2.56
C VAL A 8 15.84 -6.08 4.07
N SER A 9 16.84 -5.44 4.67
CA SER A 9 16.99 -5.29 6.12
C SER A 9 15.90 -4.41 6.70
N ASP A 10 15.48 -3.38 5.94
CA ASP A 10 14.34 -2.53 6.26
C ASP A 10 13.01 -3.30 6.02
N PRO A 11 12.26 -3.66 7.08
CA PRO A 11 11.01 -4.39 6.94
C PRO A 11 9.95 -3.61 6.16
N TRP A 12 9.95 -2.28 6.26
CA TRP A 12 9.01 -1.44 5.52
C TRP A 12 9.30 -1.52 4.02
N LEU A 13 10.56 -1.42 3.64
CA LEU A 13 11.02 -1.46 2.27
C LEU A 13 10.86 -2.86 1.65
N GLN A 14 11.15 -3.91 2.42
CA GLN A 14 10.92 -5.30 2.03
C GLN A 14 9.45 -5.54 1.67
N ASN A 15 8.53 -4.95 2.43
CA ASN A 15 7.10 -5.13 2.23
C ASN A 15 6.54 -4.30 1.05
N GLN A 16 7.29 -3.35 0.48
CA GLN A 16 6.86 -2.60 -0.71
C GLN A 16 6.96 -3.42 -2.01
N PHE A 17 7.69 -4.53 -2.01
CA PHE A 17 8.00 -5.27 -3.23
C PHE A 17 7.77 -6.76 -3.08
N THR A 18 7.25 -7.39 -4.13
CA THR A 18 7.26 -8.86 -4.24
C THR A 18 8.68 -9.37 -4.42
N GLN A 19 8.95 -10.63 -4.06
CA GLN A 19 10.26 -11.25 -4.30
C GLN A 19 10.65 -11.28 -5.79
N VAL A 20 9.67 -11.33 -6.71
CA VAL A 20 9.92 -11.24 -8.15
C VAL A 20 10.36 -9.83 -8.57
N GLN A 21 9.71 -8.80 -8.01
CA GLN A 21 10.11 -7.41 -8.23
C GLN A 21 11.48 -7.12 -7.63
N LEU A 22 11.75 -7.56 -6.39
CA LEU A 22 13.06 -7.38 -5.75
C LEU A 22 14.17 -8.03 -6.57
N ARG A 23 13.96 -9.23 -7.11
CA ARG A 23 14.93 -9.88 -8.00
C ARG A 23 15.16 -9.07 -9.27
N THR A 24 14.08 -8.63 -9.91
CA THR A 24 14.16 -7.83 -11.15
C THR A 24 14.91 -6.52 -10.90
N LEU A 25 14.55 -5.81 -9.82
CA LEU A 25 15.20 -4.57 -9.40
C LEU A 25 16.65 -4.79 -9.01
N ARG A 26 16.98 -5.90 -8.34
CA ARG A 26 18.36 -6.25 -8.00
C ARG A 26 19.19 -6.49 -9.25
N THR A 27 18.67 -7.22 -10.23
CA THR A 27 19.35 -7.42 -11.52
C THR A 27 19.59 -6.09 -12.25
N LYS A 28 18.58 -5.21 -12.27
CA LYS A 28 18.70 -3.89 -12.89
C LYS A 28 19.71 -3.00 -12.17
N PHE A 29 19.66 -2.97 -10.84
CA PHE A 29 20.63 -2.26 -10.01
C PHE A 29 22.07 -2.75 -10.26
N THR A 30 22.30 -4.06 -10.28
CA THR A 30 23.64 -4.60 -10.59
C THR A 30 24.07 -4.29 -12.03
N SER A 31 23.14 -4.18 -12.98
CA SER A 31 23.45 -3.77 -14.36
C SER A 31 23.80 -2.29 -14.51
N ALA A 32 23.48 -1.45 -13.52
CA ALA A 32 23.90 -0.05 -13.49
C ALA A 32 25.40 0.10 -13.25
N LYS A 33 26.04 -0.91 -12.65
CA LYS A 33 27.46 -0.87 -12.30
C LYS A 33 28.33 -0.77 -13.55
N ARG A 34 29.18 0.26 -13.63
CA ARG A 34 30.19 0.37 -14.70
C ARG A 34 31.23 -0.75 -14.59
N SER A 35 31.80 -1.15 -15.72
CA SER A 35 32.77 -2.24 -15.80
C SER A 35 34.05 -2.02 -14.98
N ASP A 36 34.36 -0.77 -14.65
CA ASP A 36 35.54 -0.33 -13.88
C ASP A 36 35.22 -0.02 -12.39
N ALA A 37 33.95 -0.03 -11.99
CA ALA A 37 33.52 0.33 -10.65
C ALA A 37 33.20 -0.91 -9.77
N GLU A 38 33.66 -0.88 -8.52
CA GLU A 38 33.38 -1.94 -7.54
C GLU A 38 31.92 -1.87 -7.03
N GLN A 39 31.35 -0.67 -6.99
CA GLN A 39 30.00 -0.38 -6.51
C GLN A 39 29.22 0.51 -7.49
N VAL A 40 27.88 0.47 -7.41
CA VAL A 40 27.01 1.35 -8.22
C VAL A 40 27.07 2.76 -7.64
N THR A 41 27.26 3.78 -8.48
CA THR A 41 27.24 5.19 -8.05
C THR A 41 25.94 5.86 -8.46
N ILE A 42 25.61 6.99 -7.83
CA ILE A 42 24.34 7.69 -8.06
C ILE A 42 24.22 8.18 -9.50
N LYS A 43 25.32 8.62 -10.11
CA LYS A 43 25.37 8.99 -11.54
C LYS A 43 25.04 7.85 -12.52
N ASP A 44 25.07 6.60 -12.06
CA ASP A 44 24.79 5.42 -12.90
C ASP A 44 23.31 5.00 -12.84
N LEU A 45 22.55 5.55 -11.89
CA LEU A 45 21.16 5.20 -11.68
C LEU A 45 20.18 5.76 -12.73
N PRO A 46 20.28 7.02 -13.19
CA PRO A 46 19.33 7.61 -14.14
C PRO A 46 19.02 6.73 -15.37
N PRO A 47 20.01 6.21 -16.14
CA PRO A 47 19.73 5.43 -17.35
C PRO A 47 19.10 4.05 -17.07
N VAL A 48 19.23 3.55 -15.84
CA VAL A 48 18.60 2.30 -15.41
C VAL A 48 17.20 2.56 -14.89
N MET A 49 17.03 3.62 -14.10
CA MET A 49 15.76 4.02 -13.50
C MET A 49 14.73 4.45 -14.55
N GLU A 50 15.16 5.17 -15.59
CA GLU A 50 14.31 5.52 -16.73
C GLU A 50 13.70 4.26 -17.37
N LYS A 51 14.43 3.14 -17.40
CA LYS A 51 13.95 1.88 -18.02
C LYS A 51 13.09 1.03 -17.08
N LEU A 52 12.79 1.50 -15.87
CA LEU A 52 11.94 0.79 -14.93
C LEU A 52 10.46 1.05 -15.21
N ARG A 53 9.64 0.01 -15.03
CA ARG A 53 8.19 0.11 -15.22
C ARG A 53 7.61 1.17 -14.27
N GLY A 54 6.78 2.06 -14.82
CA GLY A 54 6.19 3.18 -14.07
C GLY A 54 6.99 4.48 -14.12
N ILE A 55 8.28 4.42 -14.46
CA ILE A 55 9.14 5.61 -14.64
C ILE A 55 9.33 5.90 -16.13
N GLN A 56 9.53 4.87 -16.97
CA GLN A 56 9.80 4.98 -18.41
C GLN A 56 8.79 5.81 -19.22
N GLU A 57 7.53 5.86 -18.76
CA GLU A 57 6.47 6.56 -19.48
C GLU A 57 6.24 8.00 -18.97
N VAL A 58 6.94 8.40 -17.90
CA VAL A 58 6.57 9.58 -17.10
C VAL A 58 7.74 10.51 -16.79
N LEU A 59 8.95 9.98 -16.59
CA LEU A 59 10.13 10.76 -16.24
C LEU A 59 11.27 10.48 -17.22
N THR A 60 11.96 11.53 -17.65
CA THR A 60 13.17 11.41 -18.49
C THR A 60 14.42 11.22 -17.63
N GLU A 61 15.50 10.71 -18.23
CA GLU A 61 16.81 10.60 -17.58
C GLU A 61 17.28 11.92 -16.93
N GLU A 62 17.08 13.07 -17.60
CA GLU A 62 17.41 14.39 -17.07
C GLU A 62 16.60 14.74 -15.82
N GLU A 63 15.31 14.40 -15.79
CA GLU A 63 14.44 14.66 -14.65
C GLU A 63 14.78 13.79 -13.44
N ILE A 64 15.19 12.54 -13.71
CA ILE A 64 15.70 11.62 -12.69
C ILE A 64 17.03 12.14 -12.14
N THR A 65 17.93 12.59 -13.02
CA THR A 65 19.22 13.17 -12.62
C THR A 65 19.04 14.40 -11.74
N ASN A 66 18.16 15.32 -12.14
CA ASN A 66 17.82 16.52 -11.36
C ASN A 66 17.17 16.18 -10.01
N PHE A 67 16.43 15.07 -9.93
CA PHE A 67 15.86 14.61 -8.68
C PHE A 67 16.94 14.06 -7.74
N LEU A 68 17.82 13.19 -8.27
CA LEU A 68 18.91 12.60 -7.50
C LEU A 68 19.93 13.65 -7.04
N SER A 69 20.23 14.67 -7.86
CA SER A 69 21.12 15.77 -7.44
C SER A 69 20.53 16.63 -6.30
N GLY A 70 19.21 16.59 -6.11
CA GLY A 70 18.56 17.24 -4.96
C GLY A 70 18.68 16.43 -3.68
N SER A 71 18.69 15.10 -3.79
CA SER A 71 18.82 14.17 -2.66
C SER A 71 20.28 13.89 -2.28
N TYR A 72 21.20 13.97 -3.25
CA TYR A 72 22.61 13.65 -3.09
C TYR A 72 23.49 14.80 -3.60
N PRO A 73 24.29 15.43 -2.72
CA PRO A 73 25.22 16.48 -3.12
C PRO A 73 26.43 15.94 -3.89
N ASP A 74 26.76 14.65 -3.72
CA ASP A 74 27.84 13.96 -4.42
C ASP A 74 27.26 12.80 -5.26
N MET A 75 27.37 12.94 -6.58
CA MET A 75 26.87 11.94 -7.54
C MET A 75 27.85 10.78 -7.78
N ASP A 76 29.11 10.93 -7.33
CA ASP A 76 30.13 9.88 -7.37
C ASP A 76 30.06 8.96 -6.15
N GLN A 77 29.24 9.31 -5.15
CA GLN A 77 29.01 8.47 -3.99
C GLN A 77 28.38 7.13 -4.40
N SER A 78 28.91 6.05 -3.81
CA SER A 78 28.37 4.70 -3.93
C SER A 78 27.01 4.59 -3.25
N ILE A 79 26.07 3.93 -3.91
CA ILE A 79 24.74 3.67 -3.39
C ILE A 79 24.54 2.18 -3.21
N GLU A 80 23.93 1.79 -2.09
CA GLU A 80 23.53 0.41 -1.83
C GLU A 80 22.12 0.13 -2.37
N PHE A 81 21.73 -1.14 -2.38
CA PHE A 81 20.46 -1.55 -2.96
C PHE A 81 19.23 -0.99 -2.24
N GLU A 82 19.27 -0.87 -0.90
CA GLU A 82 18.12 -0.36 -0.15
C GLU A 82 17.86 1.13 -0.39
N PRO A 83 18.86 2.02 -0.33
CA PRO A 83 18.71 3.40 -0.79
C PRO A 83 18.20 3.49 -2.23
N PHE A 84 18.69 2.64 -3.14
CA PHE A 84 18.18 2.58 -4.51
C PHE A 84 16.67 2.27 -4.57
N LEU A 85 16.17 1.32 -3.78
CA LEU A 85 14.75 1.01 -3.71
C LEU A 85 13.93 2.20 -3.17
N ARG A 86 14.46 2.95 -2.22
CA ARG A 86 13.80 4.17 -1.69
C ARG A 86 13.68 5.25 -2.75
N GLU A 87 14.76 5.52 -3.48
CA GLU A 87 14.73 6.48 -4.59
C GLU A 87 13.78 6.05 -5.71
N TYR A 88 13.72 4.75 -6.00
CA TYR A 88 12.76 4.20 -6.96
C TYR A 88 11.29 4.46 -6.56
N LEU A 89 10.96 4.36 -5.27
CA LEU A 89 9.62 4.68 -4.77
C LEU A 89 9.33 6.19 -4.84
N ASN A 90 10.30 7.02 -4.49
CA ASN A 90 10.15 8.48 -4.54
C ASN A 90 9.94 8.97 -5.99
N LEU A 91 10.66 8.38 -6.95
CA LEU A 91 10.48 8.68 -8.38
C LEU A 91 9.10 8.26 -8.89
N GLN A 92 8.60 7.09 -8.48
CA GLN A 92 7.23 6.68 -8.82
C GLN A 92 6.18 7.65 -8.25
N ALA A 93 6.35 8.10 -7.01
CA ALA A 93 5.46 9.10 -6.41
C ALA A 93 5.48 10.43 -7.18
N LYS A 94 6.66 10.89 -7.60
CA LYS A 94 6.82 12.13 -8.38
C LYS A 94 6.26 12.02 -9.80
N GLY A 95 6.38 10.85 -10.42
CA GLY A 95 5.75 10.56 -11.71
C GLY A 95 4.22 10.64 -11.63
N ALA A 96 3.62 10.13 -10.56
CA ALA A 96 2.18 10.24 -10.34
C ALA A 96 1.70 11.70 -10.23
N SER A 97 2.49 12.59 -9.62
CA SER A 97 2.17 14.00 -9.44
C SER A 97 2.26 14.85 -10.73
N LYS A 98 3.09 14.44 -11.72
CA LYS A 98 3.22 15.14 -13.01
C LYS A 98 2.12 14.80 -14.01
N SER A 99 1.48 13.65 -13.89
CA SER A 99 0.39 13.22 -14.78
C SER A 99 -0.95 13.84 -14.36
N GLY A 100 -1.08 15.16 -14.50
CA GLY A 100 -2.37 15.85 -14.42
C GLY A 100 -3.35 15.37 -15.50
N GLY A 101 -4.21 14.40 -15.17
CA GLY A 101 -5.52 14.18 -15.78
C GLY A 101 -5.62 13.71 -17.24
N LYS A 102 -4.56 13.60 -18.04
CA LYS A 102 -4.70 13.28 -19.49
C LYS A 102 -3.63 12.33 -20.06
N LYS A 103 -3.51 11.12 -19.50
CA LYS A 103 -3.18 9.91 -20.29
C LYS A 103 -3.52 8.68 -19.46
N LYS A 104 -4.50 7.92 -19.94
CA LYS A 104 -4.94 6.65 -19.37
C LYS A 104 -3.72 5.74 -19.20
N LEU A 105 -3.40 5.41 -17.96
CA LEU A 105 -2.33 4.50 -17.57
C LEU A 105 -2.57 3.16 -18.26
N LYS A 106 -1.82 2.83 -19.32
CA LYS A 106 -1.80 1.49 -19.92
C LYS A 106 -0.87 0.60 -19.09
N GLY A 107 -1.27 0.43 -17.85
CA GLY A 107 -0.62 -0.38 -16.83
C GLY A 107 -1.57 -0.75 -15.70
N SER A 108 -2.87 -0.48 -15.87
CA SER A 108 -3.93 -1.14 -15.12
C SER A 108 -3.76 -2.65 -15.31
N VAL A 109 -3.06 -3.29 -14.38
CA VAL A 109 -3.31 -4.69 -14.10
C VAL A 109 -4.66 -4.75 -13.41
N SER A 110 -5.69 -4.69 -14.25
CA SER A 110 -6.91 -5.44 -14.06
C SER A 110 -6.51 -6.91 -13.92
N PHE A 111 -6.08 -7.32 -12.74
CA PHE A 111 -6.06 -8.72 -12.35
C PHE A 111 -7.05 -8.89 -11.21
N LEU A 112 -8.31 -8.75 -11.60
CA LEU A 112 -9.38 -9.52 -10.98
C LEU A 112 -9.08 -10.99 -11.30
N LYS A 113 -9.00 -11.80 -10.23
CA LYS A 113 -8.79 -13.25 -10.16
C LYS A 113 -7.34 -13.74 -10.04
N ALA A 114 -7.21 -14.65 -9.08
CA ALA A 114 -6.08 -15.50 -8.69
C ALA A 114 -5.12 -14.89 -7.66
N SER A 115 -5.42 -15.26 -6.41
CA SER A 115 -4.53 -15.68 -5.33
C SER A 115 -3.04 -15.34 -5.42
N THR A 116 -2.53 -14.94 -4.25
CA THR A 116 -1.13 -14.86 -3.80
C THR A 116 -0.46 -13.50 -3.96
N THR A 117 0.27 -13.13 -2.89
CA THR A 117 1.26 -12.04 -2.73
C THR A 117 0.77 -10.61 -2.46
N THR A 118 0.81 -10.26 -1.16
CA THR A 118 1.43 -9.05 -0.58
C THR A 118 1.77 -7.94 -1.58
N LEU A 119 0.85 -7.00 -1.75
CA LEU A 119 1.07 -5.75 -2.47
C LEU A 119 0.81 -4.58 -1.52
N LEU A 120 1.87 -3.95 -1.03
CA LEU A 120 1.77 -2.58 -0.57
C LEU A 120 1.81 -1.63 -1.78
N HIS A 121 0.72 -1.49 -2.53
CA HIS A 121 0.52 -0.31 -3.42
C HIS A 121 -0.08 0.89 -2.71
N VAL A 122 0.67 2.00 -2.60
CA VAL A 122 0.19 3.38 -2.43
C VAL A 122 -1.34 3.45 -2.67
N ILE A 123 -2.14 3.67 -1.62
CA ILE A 123 -3.58 3.88 -1.80
C ILE A 123 -3.69 5.08 -2.72
N ASN A 124 -4.32 4.89 -3.88
CA ASN A 124 -4.61 6.01 -4.74
C ASN A 124 -5.57 6.94 -3.99
N GLU A 125 -5.30 8.24 -3.93
CA GLU A 125 -6.20 9.21 -3.26
C GLU A 125 -7.65 9.05 -3.76
N SER A 126 -7.82 8.74 -5.05
CA SER A 126 -9.11 8.43 -5.65
C SER A 126 -9.82 7.22 -5.03
N GLU A 127 -9.09 6.17 -4.65
CA GLU A 127 -9.67 4.99 -3.99
C GLU A 127 -10.06 5.31 -2.56
N LYS A 128 -9.20 6.03 -1.82
CA LYS A 128 -9.51 6.52 -0.48
C LYS A 128 -10.79 7.35 -0.49
N THR A 129 -10.92 8.28 -1.43
CA THR A 129 -12.14 9.07 -1.61
C THR A 129 -13.35 8.19 -1.91
N SER A 130 -13.19 7.16 -2.75
CA SER A 130 -14.26 6.21 -3.04
C SER A 130 -14.72 5.44 -1.79
N TYR A 131 -13.79 4.93 -0.97
CA TYR A 131 -14.13 4.22 0.27
C TYR A 131 -14.81 5.13 1.27
N VAL A 132 -14.27 6.34 1.48
CA VAL A 132 -14.87 7.33 2.39
C VAL A 132 -16.29 7.66 1.95
N ASN A 133 -16.51 7.91 0.66
CA ASN A 133 -17.84 8.18 0.12
C ASN A 133 -18.79 6.98 0.30
N HIS A 134 -18.30 5.76 0.10
CA HIS A 134 -19.08 4.54 0.33
C HIS A 134 -19.48 4.39 1.80
N ILE A 135 -18.54 4.57 2.73
CA ILE A 135 -18.80 4.52 4.17
C ILE A 135 -19.84 5.58 4.56
N ASN A 136 -19.62 6.84 4.17
CA ASN A 136 -20.52 7.93 4.50
C ASN A 136 -21.95 7.66 3.98
N LYS A 137 -22.07 7.04 2.80
CA LYS A 137 -23.36 6.71 2.19
C LYS A 137 -24.09 5.57 2.90
N PHE A 138 -23.41 4.49 3.27
CA PHE A 138 -24.05 3.27 3.79
C PHE A 138 -24.09 3.18 5.31
N LEU A 139 -23.18 3.89 6.00
CA LEU A 139 -23.07 3.85 7.47
C LEU A 139 -23.39 5.18 8.13
N GLY A 140 -23.76 6.22 7.37
CA GLY A 140 -24.08 7.56 7.91
C GLY A 140 -25.24 7.58 8.93
N GLU A 141 -26.17 6.63 8.82
CA GLU A 141 -27.31 6.50 9.74
C GLU A 141 -27.07 5.47 10.86
N ASP A 142 -25.87 4.89 10.95
CA ASP A 142 -25.56 3.92 12.00
C ASP A 142 -25.53 4.56 13.40
N PRO A 143 -26.21 3.99 14.42
CA PRO A 143 -26.31 4.59 15.75
C PRO A 143 -24.97 4.90 16.43
N PHE A 144 -23.94 4.10 16.16
CA PHE A 144 -22.61 4.30 16.74
C PHE A 144 -21.75 5.20 15.85
N LEU A 145 -21.66 4.90 14.55
CA LEU A 145 -20.79 5.61 13.62
C LEU A 145 -21.28 7.01 13.25
N LYS A 146 -22.55 7.35 13.49
CA LYS A 146 -23.08 8.72 13.30
C LYS A 146 -22.32 9.79 14.10
N ASN A 147 -21.65 9.41 15.19
CA ASN A 147 -20.81 10.32 15.97
C ASN A 147 -19.43 10.59 15.34
N PHE A 148 -19.03 9.77 14.37
CA PHE A 148 -17.72 9.79 13.71
C PHE A 148 -17.81 10.07 12.20
N LEU A 149 -19.04 10.06 11.66
CA LEU A 149 -19.34 10.35 10.26
C LEU A 149 -20.01 11.72 10.13
N PRO A 150 -19.83 12.43 9.00
CA PRO A 150 -19.10 12.01 7.80
C PRO A 150 -17.58 12.11 7.94
N LEU A 151 -16.88 11.15 7.35
CA LEU A 151 -15.42 11.18 7.19
C LEU A 151 -15.03 12.12 6.04
N ASP A 152 -13.92 12.82 6.20
CA ASP A 152 -13.30 13.62 5.14
C ASP A 152 -12.36 12.74 4.29
N PRO A 153 -12.56 12.65 2.96
CA PRO A 153 -11.65 11.98 2.03
C PRO A 153 -10.19 12.42 2.12
N ALA A 154 -9.95 13.69 2.44
CA ALA A 154 -8.60 14.24 2.57
C ALA A 154 -7.95 13.85 3.90
N SER A 155 -8.73 13.62 4.96
CA SER A 155 -8.21 13.34 6.30
C SER A 155 -7.81 11.87 6.50
N ASN A 156 -6.95 11.61 7.47
CA ASN A 156 -6.52 10.26 7.83
C ASN A 156 -7.43 9.61 8.89
N ASP A 157 -8.58 10.21 9.18
CA ASP A 157 -9.48 9.77 10.26
C ASP A 157 -10.06 8.38 10.00
N ILE A 158 -10.19 8.01 8.73
CA ILE A 158 -10.60 6.67 8.33
C ILE A 158 -9.68 5.58 8.88
N PHE A 159 -8.38 5.83 9.01
CA PHE A 159 -7.43 4.86 9.56
C PHE A 159 -7.60 4.68 11.07
N ASN A 160 -7.96 5.75 11.78
CA ASN A 160 -8.25 5.70 13.20
C ASN A 160 -9.49 4.82 13.47
N LEU A 161 -10.56 5.01 12.69
CA LEU A 161 -11.77 4.20 12.80
C LEU A 161 -11.58 2.74 12.39
N ILE A 162 -10.69 2.48 11.43
CA ILE A 162 -10.29 1.12 11.09
C ILE A 162 -9.60 0.48 12.31
N GLY A 163 -8.70 1.19 13.00
CA GLY A 163 -7.94 0.67 14.15
C GLY A 163 -8.80 0.15 15.30
N ASP A 164 -10.03 0.65 15.48
CA ASP A 164 -10.96 0.18 16.51
C ASP A 164 -11.74 -1.10 16.11
N GLY A 165 -11.76 -1.45 14.83
CA GLY A 165 -12.38 -2.68 14.30
C GLY A 165 -13.91 -2.65 14.14
N VAL A 166 -14.59 -1.67 14.75
CA VAL A 166 -16.06 -1.53 14.67
C VAL A 166 -16.52 -1.22 13.25
N LEU A 167 -15.83 -0.30 12.57
CA LEU A 167 -16.14 0.11 11.20
C LEU A 167 -16.10 -1.10 10.25
N LEU A 168 -15.05 -1.92 10.34
CA LEU A 168 -14.87 -3.09 9.49
C LEU A 168 -15.98 -4.13 9.72
N CYS A 169 -16.34 -4.41 10.98
CA CYS A 169 -17.43 -5.33 11.29
C CYS A 169 -18.76 -4.86 10.69
N LYS A 170 -19.06 -3.55 10.75
CA LYS A 170 -20.29 -3.00 10.17
C LYS A 170 -20.30 -3.07 8.65
N LEU A 171 -19.15 -2.89 8.00
CA LEU A 171 -19.04 -3.04 6.55
C LEU A 171 -19.28 -4.48 6.07
N ILE A 172 -18.89 -5.48 6.87
CA ILE A 172 -19.23 -6.88 6.58
C ILE A 172 -20.75 -7.05 6.51
N ASN A 173 -21.50 -6.44 7.45
CA ASN A 173 -22.96 -6.47 7.44
C ASN A 173 -23.58 -5.63 6.31
N VAL A 174 -22.90 -4.59 5.83
CA VAL A 174 -23.33 -3.87 4.62
C VAL A 174 -23.20 -4.76 3.39
N ALA A 175 -22.09 -5.51 3.26
CA ALA A 175 -21.88 -6.42 2.14
C ALA A 175 -22.81 -7.63 2.18
N VAL A 176 -22.94 -8.26 3.34
CA VAL A 176 -23.82 -9.42 3.57
C VAL A 176 -24.55 -9.23 4.91
N PRO A 177 -25.80 -8.75 4.89
CA PRO A 177 -26.58 -8.50 6.09
C PRO A 177 -26.72 -9.74 6.98
N GLY A 178 -26.54 -9.56 8.29
CA GLY A 178 -26.68 -10.62 9.29
C GLY A 178 -25.48 -11.55 9.43
N THR A 179 -24.35 -11.23 8.80
CA THR A 179 -23.10 -12.01 8.95
C THR A 179 -22.52 -11.90 10.36
N ILE A 180 -22.54 -10.69 10.93
CA ILE A 180 -22.06 -10.40 12.28
C ILE A 180 -23.24 -9.95 13.14
N ASP A 181 -23.44 -10.62 14.27
CA ASP A 181 -24.35 -10.11 15.31
C ASP A 181 -23.74 -8.83 15.92
N GLU A 182 -24.42 -7.70 15.77
CA GLU A 182 -23.90 -6.42 16.26
C GLU A 182 -23.66 -6.39 17.77
N ARG A 183 -24.32 -7.27 18.53
CA ARG A 183 -24.12 -7.40 19.99
C ARG A 183 -22.76 -8.00 20.35
N ALA A 184 -22.10 -8.68 19.40
CA ALA A 184 -20.76 -9.21 19.56
C ALA A 184 -19.66 -8.17 19.27
N ILE A 185 -20.02 -6.98 18.77
CA ILE A 185 -19.08 -5.91 18.45
C ILE A 185 -18.90 -5.05 19.70
N ASN A 186 -17.64 -4.84 20.12
CA ASN A 186 -17.31 -3.92 21.20
C ASN A 186 -17.41 -2.47 20.71
N THR A 187 -18.57 -1.83 20.89
CA THR A 187 -18.87 -0.45 20.44
C THR A 187 -18.59 0.62 21.50
N LYS A 188 -17.45 0.53 22.20
CA LYS A 188 -17.02 1.59 23.13
C LYS A 188 -16.37 2.73 22.34
N LYS A 189 -16.49 3.98 22.82
CA LYS A 189 -15.83 5.14 22.19
C LYS A 189 -14.31 5.01 22.19
N GLU A 190 -13.76 4.41 23.24
CA GLU A 190 -12.33 4.13 23.39
C GLU A 190 -12.17 2.67 23.82
N PRO A 191 -12.14 1.73 22.86
CA PRO A 191 -11.96 0.32 23.18
C PRO A 191 -10.54 0.08 23.67
N ASN A 192 -10.39 -0.77 24.68
CA ASN A 192 -9.06 -1.15 25.16
C ASN A 192 -8.35 -2.05 24.11
N PRO A 193 -7.02 -2.27 24.21
CA PRO A 193 -6.29 -3.06 23.22
C PRO A 193 -6.84 -4.49 23.00
N TRP A 194 -7.42 -5.09 24.04
CA TRP A 194 -8.00 -6.42 23.96
C TRP A 194 -9.33 -6.41 23.21
N GLU A 195 -10.22 -5.46 23.51
CA GLU A 195 -11.51 -5.25 22.82
C GLU A 195 -11.31 -4.92 21.33
N ARG A 196 -10.29 -4.11 21.01
CA ARG A 196 -9.89 -3.86 19.61
C ARG A 196 -9.50 -5.17 18.93
N ASN A 197 -8.66 -5.97 19.57
CA ASN A 197 -8.24 -7.25 19.03
C ASN A 197 -9.40 -8.23 18.85
N GLU A 198 -10.38 -8.25 19.76
CA GLU A 198 -11.61 -9.03 19.60
C GLU A 198 -12.43 -8.59 18.39
N ASN A 199 -12.66 -7.28 18.22
CA ASN A 199 -13.36 -6.74 17.05
C ASN A 199 -12.67 -7.15 15.75
N HIS A 200 -11.34 -7.03 15.68
CA HIS A 200 -10.56 -7.41 14.50
C HIS A 200 -10.60 -8.91 14.22
N THR A 201 -10.55 -9.73 15.27
CA THR A 201 -10.68 -11.19 15.14
C THR A 201 -12.06 -11.55 14.59
N LEU A 202 -13.11 -10.94 15.12
CA LEU A 202 -14.49 -11.12 14.66
C LEU A 202 -14.64 -10.72 13.19
N CYS A 203 -14.11 -9.55 12.82
CA CYS A 203 -14.11 -9.08 11.45
C CYS A 203 -13.41 -10.07 10.50
N LEU A 204 -12.18 -10.48 10.81
CA LEU A 204 -11.39 -11.35 9.94
C LEU A 204 -12.05 -12.72 9.74
N ASN A 205 -12.60 -13.31 10.81
CA ASN A 205 -13.29 -14.59 10.71
C ASN A 205 -14.58 -14.49 9.89
N SER A 206 -15.33 -13.39 10.08
CA SER A 206 -16.57 -13.14 9.34
C SER A 206 -16.29 -12.88 7.86
N ALA A 207 -15.24 -12.11 7.55
CA ALA A 207 -14.77 -11.90 6.18
C ALA A 207 -14.42 -13.22 5.48
N LYS A 208 -13.72 -14.15 6.17
CA LYS A 208 -13.46 -15.49 5.62
C LYS A 208 -14.76 -16.26 5.34
N ALA A 209 -15.75 -16.17 6.23
CA ALA A 209 -17.01 -16.88 6.09
C ALA A 209 -17.83 -16.44 4.87
N ILE A 210 -17.74 -15.16 4.48
CA ILE A 210 -18.40 -14.63 3.28
C ILE A 210 -17.54 -14.72 2.00
N GLY A 211 -16.37 -15.37 2.08
CA GLY A 211 -15.51 -15.62 0.93
C GLY A 211 -14.47 -14.53 0.63
N CYS A 212 -14.26 -13.57 1.54
CA CYS A 212 -13.15 -12.62 1.40
C CYS A 212 -11.81 -13.34 1.61
N THR A 213 -10.82 -13.02 0.76
CA THR A 213 -9.47 -13.54 0.90
C THR A 213 -8.66 -12.68 1.85
N VAL A 214 -8.61 -13.04 3.13
CA VAL A 214 -7.83 -12.35 4.18
C VAL A 214 -6.58 -13.12 4.61
N VAL A 215 -5.98 -13.86 3.68
CA VAL A 215 -4.75 -14.63 3.94
C VAL A 215 -3.59 -13.66 4.18
N ASN A 216 -2.81 -13.90 5.23
CA ASN A 216 -1.70 -13.03 5.68
C ASN A 216 -2.12 -11.64 6.19
N ILE A 217 -3.35 -11.47 6.69
CA ILE A 217 -3.77 -10.28 7.44
C ILE A 217 -3.99 -10.70 8.90
N GLY A 218 -3.17 -10.19 9.80
CA GLY A 218 -3.32 -10.36 11.24
C GLY A 218 -4.14 -9.23 11.87
N THR A 219 -4.62 -9.45 13.10
CA THR A 219 -5.28 -8.41 13.88
C THR A 219 -4.35 -7.23 14.15
N GLN A 220 -3.07 -7.51 14.38
CA GLN A 220 -2.05 -6.48 14.61
C GLN A 220 -1.86 -5.55 13.40
N ASP A 221 -1.98 -6.06 12.18
CA ASP A 221 -1.89 -5.24 10.96
C ASP A 221 -3.04 -4.23 10.88
N LEU A 222 -4.23 -4.61 11.35
CA LEU A 222 -5.41 -3.76 11.43
C LEU A 222 -5.33 -2.76 12.59
N ILE A 223 -4.82 -3.19 13.75
CA ILE A 223 -4.65 -2.35 14.95
C ILE A 223 -3.60 -1.26 14.70
N GLU A 224 -2.46 -1.61 14.12
CA GLU A 224 -1.38 -0.65 13.81
C GLU A 224 -1.73 0.23 12.60
N ALA A 225 -2.91 0.01 11.99
CA ALA A 225 -3.32 0.59 10.72
C ALA A 225 -2.22 0.47 9.64
N ARG A 226 -1.32 -0.53 9.76
CA ARG A 226 -0.11 -0.64 8.94
C ARG A 226 -0.41 -1.01 7.50
N VAL A 227 -1.58 -1.59 7.19
CA VAL A 227 -1.96 -1.92 5.80
C VAL A 227 -3.47 -1.82 5.53
N ARG A 228 -3.82 -0.79 4.75
CA ARG A 228 -4.53 -0.78 3.44
C ARG A 228 -5.85 -1.56 3.25
N PHE A 229 -6.88 -0.81 2.82
CA PHE A 229 -8.28 -1.09 2.41
C PHE A 229 -8.65 -2.39 1.64
N TYR A 230 -7.86 -3.44 1.63
CA TYR A 230 -8.18 -4.69 0.94
C TYR A 230 -9.48 -5.36 1.42
N VAL A 231 -9.81 -5.19 2.71
CA VAL A 231 -11.12 -5.58 3.24
C VAL A 231 -12.25 -4.83 2.52
N PHE A 232 -12.07 -3.55 2.18
CA PHE A 232 -13.10 -2.77 1.50
C PHE A 232 -13.28 -3.16 0.03
N THR A 233 -12.20 -3.42 -0.71
CA THR A 233 -12.32 -3.89 -2.11
C THR A 233 -13.06 -5.21 -2.26
N ALA A 234 -13.07 -6.05 -1.22
CA ALA A 234 -13.82 -7.30 -1.21
C ALA A 234 -15.29 -7.13 -0.79
N LEU A 235 -15.65 -5.96 -0.23
CA LEU A 235 -16.96 -5.65 0.34
C LEU A 235 -17.75 -4.58 -0.42
N THR A 236 -17.11 -3.84 -1.34
CA THR A 236 -17.72 -2.90 -2.29
C THR A 236 -17.84 -3.52 -3.67
#